data_AF-A0A1V6K283-F1
#
_entry.id   AF-A0A1V6K283-F1
#
_cell.length_a   1.000
_cell.length_b   1.000
_cell.length_c   1.000
_cell.angle_alpha   90.00
_cell.angle_beta   90.00
_cell.angle_gamma   90.00
#
_symmetry.space_group_name_H-M   'P 1'
#
loop_
_entity.id
_entity.type
_entity.pdbx_description
1 polymer ?
#
loop_
_entity_poly.entity_id
_entity_poly.type
_entity_poly.pdbx_seq_one_letter_code
_entity_poly.pdbx_strand_id
1 'polypeptide(L)'
;MEHKVIAASWKSRGSLEKVIRDLEPDGWSVATLGEVFNGSVLVMIRGDGVWTHEVNQLFWKMKDNVAQLVCEKEKEGWIVAAIGDCLGGAVMILKRKKE
;
A
#
# COMPACT_ATOMS: atom_id res chain seq x y z
N MET A 1 15.10 13.38 2.11
CA MET A 1 14.06 12.43 1.67
C MET A 1 14.75 11.13 1.29
N GLU A 2 14.51 10.08 2.06
CA GLU A 2 15.12 8.76 1.81
C GLU A 2 14.10 7.84 1.15
N HIS A 3 14.57 6.94 0.29
CA HIS A 3 13.75 5.94 -0.37
C HIS A 3 14.32 4.54 -0.14
N LYS A 4 13.44 3.55 -0.09
CA LYS A 4 13.79 2.13 -0.01
C LYS A 4 12.98 1.36 -1.05
N VAL A 5 13.67 0.56 -1.84
CA VAL A 5 13.07 -0.35 -2.81
C VAL A 5 13.13 -1.75 -2.20
N ILE A 6 11.98 -2.36 -2.00
CA ILE A 6 11.87 -3.68 -1.41
C ILE A 6 11.34 -4.61 -2.50
N ALA A 7 12.13 -5.62 -2.84
CA ALA A 7 11.70 -6.67 -3.76
C ALA A 7 10.64 -7.54 -3.06
N ALA A 8 9.61 -7.95 -3.80
CA ALA A 8 8.54 -8.75 -3.26
C ALA A 8 8.99 -10.15 -2.88
N SER A 9 9.36 -10.32 -1.61
CA SER A 9 9.36 -11.62 -0.95
C SER A 9 7.97 -11.98 -0.39
N TRP A 10 7.04 -11.02 -0.35
CA TRP A 10 5.66 -11.22 0.10
C TRP A 10 4.82 -11.95 -0.95
N LYS A 11 4.54 -13.22 -0.69
CA LYS A 11 3.65 -14.06 -1.51
C LYS A 11 2.17 -13.90 -1.15
N SER A 12 1.77 -12.93 -0.33
CA SER A 12 0.38 -12.76 0.11
C SER A 12 0.09 -11.35 0.62
N ARG A 13 -1.19 -10.97 0.63
CA ARG A 13 -1.68 -9.72 1.25
C ARG A 13 -1.17 -9.56 2.69
N GLY A 14 -1.28 -10.61 3.50
CA GLY A 14 -0.85 -10.58 4.90
C GLY A 14 0.66 -10.40 5.07
N SER A 15 1.46 -10.97 4.15
CA SER A 15 2.91 -10.75 4.13
C SER A 15 3.26 -9.31 3.76
N LEU A 16 2.56 -8.72 2.78
CA LEU A 16 2.73 -7.32 2.39
C LEU A 16 2.35 -6.37 3.53
N GLU A 17 1.21 -6.61 4.16
CA GLU A 17 0.72 -5.84 5.31
C GLU A 17 1.73 -5.90 6.48
N LYS A 18 2.30 -7.07 6.76
CA LYS A 18 3.34 -7.23 7.77
C LYS A 18 4.59 -6.41 7.44
N VAL A 19 5.10 -6.49 6.21
CA VAL A 19 6.30 -5.74 5.80
C VAL A 19 6.09 -4.23 5.95
N ILE A 20 4.92 -3.72 5.56
CA ILE A 20 4.59 -2.31 5.70
C ILE A 20 4.56 -1.94 7.19
N ARG A 21 3.78 -2.67 8.00
CA ARG A 21 3.60 -2.41 9.43
C ARG A 21 4.91 -2.47 10.23
N ASP A 22 5.81 -3.37 9.87
CA ASP A 22 7.11 -3.49 10.54
C ASP A 22 8.02 -2.26 10.28
N LEU A 23 7.74 -1.47 9.22
CA LEU A 23 8.51 -0.29 8.84
C LEU A 23 7.84 1.05 9.20
N GLU A 24 6.53 1.06 9.48
CA GLU A 24 5.80 2.27 9.89
C GLU A 24 6.41 3.00 11.10
N PRO A 25 6.87 2.32 12.19
CA PRO A 25 7.42 2.99 13.36
C PRO A 25 8.68 3.82 13.06
N ASP A 26 9.42 3.44 12.02
CA ASP A 26 10.63 4.14 11.57
C ASP A 26 10.31 5.33 10.63
N GLY A 27 9.03 5.65 10.44
CA GLY A 27 8.56 6.74 9.58
C GLY A 27 8.49 6.40 8.10
N TRP A 28 8.54 5.12 7.72
CA TRP A 28 8.39 4.73 6.31
C TRP A 28 6.92 4.77 5.88
N SER A 29 6.68 5.33 4.70
CA SER A 29 5.39 5.34 4.04
C SER A 29 5.46 4.72 2.65
N VAL A 30 4.43 3.99 2.27
CA VAL A 30 4.29 3.46 0.91
C VAL A 30 4.15 4.62 -0.08
N ALA A 31 5.00 4.59 -1.10
CA ALA A 31 4.96 5.53 -2.22
C ALA A 31 4.33 4.89 -3.46
N THR A 32 4.69 3.64 -3.76
CA THR A 32 4.11 2.89 -4.88
C THR A 32 4.33 1.39 -4.71
N LEU A 33 3.50 0.60 -5.38
CA LEU A 33 3.59 -0.85 -5.54
C LEU A 33 3.41 -1.13 -7.03
N GLY A 34 4.30 -1.92 -7.62
CA GLY A 34 4.19 -2.26 -9.04
C GLY A 34 5.09 -3.43 -9.43
N GLU A 35 5.06 -3.79 -10.71
CA GLU A 35 5.93 -4.83 -11.27
C GLU A 35 7.05 -4.19 -12.10
N VAL A 36 8.29 -4.63 -11.86
CA VAL A 36 9.50 -4.16 -12.56
C VAL A 36 10.34 -5.37 -12.91
N PHE A 37 10.64 -5.58 -14.19
CA PHE A 37 11.45 -6.70 -14.71
C PHE A 37 11.04 -8.09 -14.17
N ASN A 38 9.75 -8.43 -14.23
CA ASN A 38 9.15 -9.68 -13.72
C ASN A 38 9.22 -9.88 -12.20
N GLY A 39 9.47 -8.81 -11.44
CA GLY A 39 9.43 -8.83 -9.98
C GLY A 39 8.49 -7.76 -9.45
N SER A 40 7.61 -8.11 -8.52
CA SER A 40 6.83 -7.10 -7.80
C SER A 40 7.77 -6.32 -6.85
N VAL A 41 7.56 -5.01 -6.76
CA VAL A 41 8.40 -4.08 -6.01
C VAL A 41 7.50 -3.16 -5.18
N LEU A 42 7.84 -3.02 -3.91
CA LEU A 42 7.28 -2.00 -3.02
C LEU A 42 8.31 -0.90 -2.84
N VAL A 43 7.92 0.35 -3.14
CA VAL A 43 8.74 1.52 -2.88
C VAL A 43 8.18 2.25 -1.68
N MET A 44 9.05 2.49 -0.70
CA MET A 44 8.74 3.27 0.49
C MET A 44 9.61 4.51 0.55
N ILE A 45 9.05 5.58 1.11
CA ILE A 45 9.72 6.86 1.34
C ILE A 45 9.67 7.19 2.82
N ARG A 46 10.71 7.84 3.33
CA ARG A 46 10.77 8.35 4.70
C ARG A 46 10.82 9.88 4.69
N GLY A 47 9.92 10.49 5.45
CA GLY A 47 9.78 11.95 5.60
C GLY A 47 9.30 12.33 6.99
N ASP A 48 8.87 13.57 7.17
CA ASP A 48 8.63 14.19 8.49
C ASP A 48 7.29 13.80 9.15
N GLY A 49 6.77 12.60 8.86
CA GLY A 49 5.50 12.13 9.40
C GLY A 49 5.43 10.63 9.53
N VAL A 50 4.77 10.16 10.57
CA VAL A 50 4.42 8.74 10.74
C VAL A 50 3.11 8.50 10.00
N TRP A 51 3.05 7.40 9.25
CA TRP A 51 1.90 7.02 8.46
C TRP A 51 1.42 5.64 8.90
N THR A 52 0.10 5.47 8.94
CA THR A 52 -0.54 4.17 9.07
C THR A 52 -1.06 3.75 7.70
N HIS A 53 -0.98 2.46 7.38
CA HIS A 53 -1.39 1.89 6.10
C HIS A 53 -2.45 0.81 6.29
N GLU A 54 -3.31 0.66 5.29
CA GLU A 54 -4.32 -0.39 5.22
C GLU A 54 -4.20 -1.10 3.86
N VAL A 55 -4.02 -2.42 3.87
CA VAL A 55 -3.90 -3.23 2.64
C VAL A 55 -5.21 -3.96 2.37
N ASN A 56 -5.98 -3.42 1.43
CA ASN A 56 -7.29 -3.92 1.03
C ASN A 56 -7.19 -4.82 -0.20
N GLN A 57 -7.83 -5.98 -0.14
CA GLN A 57 -7.98 -6.83 -1.32
C GLN A 57 -9.15 -6.33 -2.16
N LEU A 58 -8.91 -6.09 -3.44
CA LEU A 58 -9.95 -5.70 -4.37
C LEU A 58 -10.62 -6.96 -4.89
N PHE A 59 -11.75 -7.32 -4.26
CA PHE A 59 -12.58 -8.41 -4.74
C PHE A 59 -13.38 -7.93 -5.94
N TRP A 60 -13.12 -8.59 -7.08
CA TRP A 60 -13.80 -8.43 -8.35
C TRP A 60 -13.44 -7.10 -9.01
N LYS A 61 -12.92 -7.17 -10.24
CA LYS A 61 -12.31 -6.06 -10.98
C LYS A 61 -13.35 -5.02 -11.49
N MET A 62 -14.37 -4.69 -10.70
CA MET A 62 -15.33 -3.64 -11.04
C MET A 62 -14.80 -2.30 -10.56
N LYS A 63 -14.39 -1.48 -11.53
CA LYS A 63 -13.84 -0.13 -11.33
C LYS A 63 -14.72 0.73 -10.41
N ASP A 64 -16.04 0.57 -10.49
CA ASP A 64 -17.00 1.36 -9.70
C ASP A 64 -16.92 1.05 -8.20
N ASN A 65 -16.67 -0.22 -7.83
CA ASN A 65 -16.48 -0.61 -6.43
C ASN A 65 -15.19 -0.02 -5.85
N VAL A 66 -14.14 0.08 -6.66
CA VAL A 66 -12.88 0.71 -6.26
C VAL A 66 -13.10 2.20 -6.01
N ALA A 67 -13.79 2.88 -6.93
CA ALA A 67 -14.11 4.30 -6.78
C ALA A 67 -14.97 4.57 -5.53
N GLN A 68 -15.98 3.75 -5.26
CA GLN A 68 -16.80 3.86 -4.06
C GLN A 68 -15.97 3.66 -2.78
N LEU A 69 -15.14 2.61 -2.73
CA LEU A 69 -14.28 2.34 -1.57
C LEU A 69 -13.31 3.49 -1.29
N VAL A 70 -12.73 4.08 -2.34
CA VAL A 70 -11.87 5.27 -2.23
C VAL A 70 -12.64 6.44 -1.64
N CYS A 71 -13.83 6.75 -2.19
CA CYS A 71 -14.67 7.84 -1.69
C CYS A 71 -15.09 7.65 -0.22
N GLU A 72 -15.34 6.41 0.22
CA GLU A 72 -15.69 6.10 1.62
C GLU A 72 -14.47 6.29 2.54
N LYS A 73 -13.31 5.77 2.14
CA LYS A 73 -12.07 5.84 2.92
C LYS A 73 -11.48 7.26 2.97
N GLU A 74 -11.64 8.06 1.92
CA GLU A 74 -11.25 9.47 1.91
C GLU A 74 -12.00 10.29 2.96
N LYS A 75 -13.28 9.98 3.23
CA LYS A 75 -14.05 10.64 4.30
C LYS A 75 -13.49 10.33 5.70
N GLU A 76 -12.79 9.21 5.86
CA GLU A 76 -12.09 8.81 7.09
C GLU A 76 -10.63 9.32 7.15
N GLY A 77 -10.22 10.14 6.18
CA GLY A 77 -8.89 10.72 6.08
C GLY A 77 -7.82 9.80 5.47
N TRP A 78 -8.21 8.69 4.86
CA TRP A 78 -7.28 7.84 4.10
C TRP A 78 -7.03 8.38 2.71
N ILE A 79 -5.82 8.19 2.20
CA ILE A 79 -5.43 8.49 0.83
C ILE A 79 -4.90 7.24 0.16
N VAL A 80 -5.15 7.09 -1.15
CA VAL A 80 -4.62 5.96 -1.92
C VAL A 80 -3.12 6.14 -2.10
N ALA A 81 -2.34 5.16 -1.64
CA ALA A 81 -0.89 5.14 -1.82
C ALA A 81 -0.48 4.37 -3.08
N ALA A 82 -1.09 3.20 -3.30
CA ALA A 82 -0.78 2.35 -4.44
C ALA A 82 -1.91 1.37 -4.75
N ILE A 83 -1.99 0.96 -6.01
CA ILE A 83 -2.79 -0.19 -6.46
C ILE A 83 -1.87 -1.08 -7.28
N GLY A 84 -1.84 -2.37 -6.99
CA GLY A 84 -0.99 -3.32 -7.70
C GLY A 84 -1.43 -4.75 -7.50
N ASP A 85 -0.75 -5.67 -8.19
CA ASP A 85 -1.05 -7.09 -8.09
C ASP A 85 -0.34 -7.72 -6.88
N CYS A 86 -1.05 -8.62 -6.22
CA CYS A 86 -0.52 -9.52 -5.21
C CYS A 86 -0.99 -10.94 -5.53
N LEU A 87 -0.34 -11.95 -4.96
CA LEU A 87 -0.77 -13.33 -5.15
C LEU A 87 -2.20 -13.50 -4.59
N GLY A 88 -3.13 -13.86 -5.47
CA GLY A 88 -4.56 -13.97 -5.14
C GLY A 88 -5.43 -12.78 -5.57
N GLY A 89 -4.87 -11.74 -6.19
CA GLY A 89 -5.62 -10.67 -6.84
C GLY A 89 -5.01 -9.28 -6.69
N ALA A 90 -5.74 -8.27 -7.16
CA ALA A 90 -5.35 -6.88 -7.01
C ALA A 90 -5.52 -6.42 -5.55
N VAL A 91 -4.60 -5.59 -5.08
CA VAL A 91 -4.63 -4.96 -3.77
C VAL A 91 -4.55 -3.45 -3.90
N MET A 92 -5.22 -2.75 -3.00
CA MET A 92 -5.10 -1.32 -2.81
C MET A 92 -4.46 -1.06 -1.45
N ILE A 93 -3.41 -0.24 -1.45
CA ILE A 93 -2.78 0.26 -0.24
C ILE A 93 -3.28 1.67 0.00
N LEU A 94 -3.94 1.86 1.13
CA LEU A 94 -4.31 3.18 1.65
C LEU A 94 -3.27 3.60 2.69
N LYS A 95 -3.10 4.91 2.86
CA LYS A 95 -2.31 5.48 3.96
C LYS A 95 -3.02 6.65 4.60
N ARG A 96 -2.76 6.88 5.88
CA ARG A 96 -3.26 8.02 6.64
C ARG A 96 -2.17 8.52 7.55
N LYS A 97 -2.04 9.84 7.70
CA LYS A 97 -1.06 10.43 8.60
C LYS A 97 -1.48 10.12 10.04
N LYS A 98 -0.53 9.66 10.86
CA LYS A 98 -0.71 9.48 12.30
C LYS A 98 -0.53 10.85 12.94
N GLU A 99 -1.56 11.33 13.64
CA GLU A 99 -1.52 12.57 14.43
C GLU A 99 -0.53 12.46 15.59
#